data_AF-A0A177NUH6-F1
#
_entry.id   AF-A0A177NUH6-F1
#
_cell.length_a   1.000
_cell.length_b   1.000
_cell.length_c   1.000
_cell.angle_alpha   90.00
_cell.angle_beta   90.00
_cell.angle_gamma   90.00
#
_symmetry.space_group_name_H-M   'P 1'
#
loop_
_entity.id
_entity.type
_entity.pdbx_description
1 polymer ?
#
loop_
_entity_poly.entity_id
_entity_poly.type
_entity_poly.pdbx_seq_one_letter_code
_entity_poly.pdbx_strand_id
1 'polypeptide(L)' 'MTLFYMILPIFVLFCLWLSYRILQKAGVDGRWCLVLLVPVVNVIMIWVFAFCQWPNLRSDVDQGL' A
#
# COMPACT_ATOMS: atom_id res chain seq x y z
N MET A 1 -1.61 27.19 11.60
CA MET A 1 -1.11 26.19 12.56
C MET A 1 -2.18 25.19 12.96
N THR A 2 -3.35 25.62 13.46
CA THR A 2 -4.47 24.73 13.82
C THR A 2 -5.01 23.88 12.65
N LEU A 3 -5.19 24.46 11.46
CA LEU A 3 -5.62 23.73 10.26
C LEU A 3 -4.69 22.57 9.90
N PHE A 4 -3.37 22.75 10.07
CA PHE A 4 -2.38 21.71 9.80
C PHE A 4 -2.60 20.48 10.69
N TYR A 5 -2.84 20.70 11.99
CA TYR A 5 -3.11 19.63 12.94
C TYR A 5 -4.44 18.90 12.69
N MET A 6 -5.41 19.53 12.02
CA MET A 6 -6.66 18.87 11.61
C MET A 6 -6.48 18.09 10.30
N ILE A 7 -5.76 18.64 9.33
CA ILE A 7 -5.58 18.03 8.00
C ILE A 7 -4.62 16.84 8.05
N LEU A 8 -3.55 16.93 8.84
CA LEU A 8 -2.53 15.89 8.94
C LEU A 8 -3.09 14.50 9.30
N PRO A 9 -3.89 14.32 10.37
CA PRO A 9 -4.44 13.00 10.70
C PRO A 9 -5.43 12.49 9.64
N ILE A 10 -6.22 13.39 9.03
CA ILE A 10 -7.14 13.01 7.95
C ILE A 10 -6.35 12.47 6.75
N PHE A 11 -5.26 13.15 6.38
CA PHE A 11 -4.39 12.73 5.30
C PHE A 11 -3.72 11.38 5.60
N VAL A 12 -3.19 11.18 6.82
CA VAL A 12 -2.59 9.91 7.24
C VAL A 12 -3.60 8.76 7.19
N LEU A 13 -4.82 8.97 7.70
CA LEU A 13 -5.89 7.97 7.65
C LEU A 13 -6.30 7.63 6.22
N PHE A 14 -6.38 8.64 5.35
CA PHE A 14 -6.67 8.43 3.93
C PHE A 14 -5.57 7.60 3.25
N CYS A 15 -4.30 7.91 3.49
CA CYS A 15 -3.17 7.13 2.98
C CYS A 15 -3.20 5.68 3.48
N LEU A 16 -3.43 5.46 4.79
CA LEU A 16 -3.54 4.11 5.36
C LEU A 16 -4.69 3.31 4.76
N TRP A 17 -5.85 3.94 4.58
CA TRP A 17 -6.99 3.31 3.92
C TRP A 17 -6.69 2.95 2.46
N LEU A 18 -6.04 3.85 1.72
CA LEU A 18 -5.64 3.59 0.34
C LEU A 18 -4.64 2.44 0.25
N SER A 19 -3.58 2.45 1.08
CA SER A 19 -2.60 1.38 1.17
C SER A 19 -3.25 0.04 1.52
N TYR A 20 -4.17 0.03 2.48
CA TYR A 20 -4.93 -1.18 2.84
C TYR A 20 -5.69 -1.76 1.63
N ARG A 21 -6.35 -0.90 0.84
CA ARG A 21 -7.09 -1.31 -0.36
C ARG A 21 -6.17 -1.81 -1.47
N ILE A 22 -5.00 -1.21 -1.64
CA ILE A 22 -3.99 -1.66 -2.62
C ILE A 22 -3.50 -3.06 -2.25
N LEU A 23 -3.17 -3.29 -0.99
CA LEU A 23 -2.68 -4.59 -0.52
C LEU A 23 -3.72 -5.70 -0.72
N GLN A 24 -4.99 -5.43 -0.42
CA GLN A 24 -6.09 -6.37 -0.70
C GLN A 24 -6.19 -6.73 -2.19
N LYS A 25 -5.96 -5.76 -3.08
CA LYS A 25 -5.99 -6.00 -4.53
C LYS A 25 -4.77 -6.77 -5.01
N ALA A 26 -3.59 -6.50 -4.44
CA ALA A 26 -2.40 -7.29 -4.71
C ALA A 26 -2.56 -8.74 -4.26
N GLY A 27 -3.34 -8.99 -3.19
CA GLY A 27 -3.50 -10.33 -2.60
C GLY A 27 -2.67 -10.54 -1.34
N VAL A 28 -2.19 -9.45 -0.75
CA VAL A 28 -1.46 -9.42 0.52
C VAL A 28 -2.43 -9.03 1.64
N ASP A 29 -2.22 -9.54 2.85
CA ASP A 29 -3.05 -9.15 4.00
C ASP A 29 -3.01 -7.63 4.19
N GLY A 30 -4.17 -6.98 4.14
CA GLY A 30 -4.26 -5.52 4.21
C GLY A 30 -3.64 -4.91 5.48
N ARG A 31 -3.51 -5.70 6.55
CA ARG A 31 -2.87 -5.32 7.82
C ARG A 31 -1.39 -4.95 7.66
N TRP A 32 -0.74 -5.42 6.60
CA TRP A 32 0.63 -4.99 6.25
C TRP A 32 0.72 -3.49 5.93
N CYS A 33 -0.40 -2.77 5.76
CA CYS A 33 -0.38 -1.31 5.61
C CYS A 33 0.22 -0.58 6.82
N LEU A 34 0.15 -1.18 8.02
CA LEU A 34 0.79 -0.61 9.22
C LEU A 34 2.32 -0.69 9.12
N VAL A 35 2.86 -1.75 8.53
CA VAL A 35 4.31 -1.90 8.32
C VAL A 35 4.80 -0.91 7.27
N LEU A 36 3.96 -0.56 6.30
CA LEU A 36 4.23 0.48 5.31
C LEU A 36 4.34 1.90 5.91
N LEU A 37 4.00 2.12 7.19
CA LEU A 37 4.32 3.37 7.88
C LEU A 37 5.82 3.53 8.14
N VAL A 38 6.57 2.43 8.16
CA VAL A 38 8.03 2.45 8.30
C VAL A 38 8.63 2.86 6.94
N PRO A 39 9.33 4.02 6.84
CA PRO A 39 9.76 4.56 5.54
C PRO A 39 10.63 3.61 4.73
N VAL A 40 11.58 2.93 5.40
CA VAL A 40 12.49 1.98 4.74
C VAL A 40 11.73 0.78 4.18
N VAL A 41 10.81 0.23 4.96
CA VAL A 41 10.00 -0.91 4.51
C VAL A 41 9.05 -0.51 3.39
N ASN A 42 8.51 0.71 3.42
CA ASN A 42 7.67 1.24 2.35
C ASN A 42 8.40 1.24 1.01
N VAL A 43 9.64 1.76 0.98
CA VAL A 43 10.47 1.79 -0.22
C VAL A 43 10.79 0.38 -0.72
N ILE A 44 11.19 -0.52 0.17
CA ILE A 44 11.46 -1.92 -0.19
C ILE A 44 10.21 -2.59 -0.77
N MET A 45 9.05 -2.39 -0.15
CA MET A 45 7.78 -2.96 -0.60
C MET A 45 7.36 -2.42 -1.97
N ILE A 46 7.65 -1.16 -2.30
CA ILE A 46 7.41 -0.63 -3.65
C ILE A 46 8.22 -1.40 -4.68
N TRP A 47 9.49 -1.67 -4.43
CA TRP A 47 10.30 -2.50 -5.34
C TRP A 47 9.77 -3.94 -5.42
N VAL A 48 9.43 -4.55 -4.29
CA VAL A 48 8.83 -5.89 -4.28
C VAL A 48 7.55 -5.89 -5.11
N PHE A 49 6.62 -4.96 -4.91
CA PHE A 49 5.38 -4.89 -5.67
C PHE A 49 5.56 -4.59 -7.17
N ALA A 50 6.67 -3.94 -7.54
CA ALA A 50 6.99 -3.66 -8.93
C ALA A 50 7.51 -4.90 -9.69
N PHE A 51 8.20 -5.82 -8.99
CA PHE A 51 8.83 -6.99 -9.62
C PHE A 51 8.20 -8.33 -9.24
N CYS A 52 7.32 -8.35 -8.24
CA CYS A 52 6.63 -9.56 -7.80
C CYS A 52 5.31 -9.72 -8.55
N GLN A 53 4.98 -10.96 -8.89
CA GLN A 53 3.67 -11.28 -9.42
C GLN A 53 2.59 -11.05 -8.36
N TRP A 54 1.50 -10.39 -8.73
CA TRP A 54 0.43 -10.07 -7.78
C TRP A 54 -0.41 -11.32 -7.50
N PRO A 55 -0.41 -11.84 -6.25
CA PRO A 55 -1.09 -13.10 -5.93
C PRO A 55 -2.57 -13.18 -6.32
N ASN A 56 -3.28 -12.06 -6.22
CA ASN A 56 -4.73 -11.99 -6.47
C ASN A 56 -5.07 -11.41 -7.85
N LEU A 57 -4.09 -11.27 -8.74
CA LEU A 57 -4.38 -10.93 -10.13
C LEU A 57 -4.98 -12.15 -10.84
N ARG A 58 -5.92 -11.89 -11.75
CA ARG A 58 -6.55 -12.96 -12.51
C ARG A 58 -5.53 -13.68 -13.38
N SER A 59 -5.66 -15.01 -13.48
CA SER A 59 -4.74 -15.87 -14.23
C SER A 59 -4.75 -15.65 -15.74
N ASP A 60 -5.74 -14.93 -16.27
CA ASP A 60 -5.85 -14.57 -17.69
C ASP A 60 -5.09 -13.29 -18.07
N VAL A 61 -4.53 -12.58 -17.08
CA VAL A 61 -3.80 -11.33 -17.30
C VAL A 61 -2.29 -11.63 -17.32
N ASP A 62 -1.65 -11.40 -18.47
CA ASP A 62 -0.20 -11.41 -18.58
C ASP A 62 0.39 -10.27 -17.75
N GLN A 63 1.28 -10.62 -16.80
CA GLN A 63 1.90 -9.68 -15.88
C GLN A 63 3.19 -9.07 -16.44
N GLY A 64 3.71 -9.59 -17.56
CA GLY A 64 4.90 -9.07 -18.22
C GLY A 64 6.17 -9.07 -17.37
N LEU A 65 6.18 -9.88 -16.30
CA LEU A 65 7.31 -10.11 -15.38
C LEU A 65 8.11 -11.34 -15.80
#